data_AF-A0A9R1F1P7-F1
#
_entry.id   AF-A0A9R1F1P7-F1
#
_cell.length_a   1.000
_cell.length_b   1.000
_cell.length_c   1.000
_cell.angle_alpha   90.00
_cell.angle_beta   90.00
_cell.angle_gamma   90.00
#
_symmetry.space_group_name_H-M   'P 1'
#
loop_
_entity.id
_entity.type
_entity.pdbx_description
1 polymer ?
#
loop_
_entity_poly.entity_id
_entity_poly.type
_entity_poly.pdbx_seq_one_letter_code
_entity_poly.pdbx_strand_id
1 'polypeptide(L)'
;MEGAEFVHAVAPGVTVADVVVPLYTPVVVRSFFPLDGLLGVDAVAGSHPVLAAQATELTDGVFVAMSLNHGVGDGTSFWHLFNTWSEISRRQSDAAAISSPLPLRAPIIGGSGAAGLLPPFLRGERKEAQSEGERRGIRQRQRHHLLVAGPAGAPVVAVCRARRLAPDHSTTYVLLVGSRGRLTDIPSGYAGNAVARAEATSTAGEILERGLGWAASLLNKMVASLDEASERDRLASWALWRSSANKMDGTATVFEGRGGGGSMALEVCLNPEVLARLVAADEFMSGVSTATA
;
A
#
# COMPACT_ATOMS: atom_id res chain seq x y z
N MET A 1 27.20 -1.56 1.56
CA MET A 1 25.78 -1.91 1.79
C MET A 1 25.12 -1.91 0.42
N GLU A 2 24.77 -3.09 -0.09
CA GLU A 2 24.01 -3.19 -1.34
C GLU A 2 22.58 -2.70 -1.02
N GLY A 3 22.19 -1.57 -1.59
CA GLY A 3 20.91 -0.93 -1.29
C GLY A 3 19.72 -1.61 -1.97
N ALA A 4 19.98 -2.47 -2.94
CA ALA A 4 18.98 -3.17 -3.73
C ALA A 4 19.45 -4.60 -4.06
N GLU A 5 18.51 -5.54 -4.14
CA GLU A 5 18.73 -6.94 -4.51
C GLU A 5 17.84 -7.35 -5.69
N PHE A 6 18.34 -8.21 -6.58
CA PHE A 6 17.57 -8.82 -7.65
C PHE A 6 17.74 -10.34 -7.63
N VAL A 7 16.62 -11.06 -7.66
CA VAL A 7 16.57 -12.52 -7.60
C VAL A 7 15.88 -13.06 -8.86
N HIS A 8 16.46 -14.08 -9.47
CA HIS A 8 15.79 -14.91 -10.47
C HIS A 8 15.40 -16.25 -9.85
N ALA A 9 14.18 -16.70 -10.09
CA ALA A 9 13.64 -17.94 -9.54
C ALA A 9 12.79 -18.67 -10.59
N VAL A 10 12.51 -19.96 -10.35
CA VAL A 10 11.66 -20.78 -11.20
C VAL A 10 10.65 -21.52 -10.32
N ALA A 11 9.38 -21.52 -10.72
CA ALA A 11 8.29 -22.21 -10.05
C ALA A 11 7.62 -23.20 -11.03
N PRO A 12 8.28 -24.33 -11.33
CA PRO A 12 7.72 -25.31 -12.25
C PRO A 12 6.43 -25.90 -11.67
N GLY A 13 5.36 -25.92 -12.47
CA GLY A 13 4.05 -26.40 -12.03
C GLY A 13 3.11 -25.34 -11.45
N VAL A 14 3.55 -24.07 -11.41
CA VAL A 14 2.66 -22.92 -11.21
C VAL A 14 2.42 -22.26 -12.56
N THR A 15 1.17 -22.03 -12.90
CA THR A 15 0.76 -21.28 -14.10
C THR A 15 0.40 -19.84 -13.75
N VAL A 16 0.32 -18.97 -14.74
CA VAL A 16 -0.23 -17.61 -14.57
C VAL A 16 -1.66 -17.69 -14.02
N ALA A 17 -2.47 -18.64 -14.52
CA ALA A 17 -3.85 -18.82 -14.07
C ALA A 17 -3.93 -19.16 -12.57
N ASP A 18 -3.01 -19.97 -12.06
CA ASP A 18 -2.94 -20.31 -10.63
C ASP A 18 -2.71 -19.08 -9.74
N VAL A 19 -2.17 -17.99 -10.28
CA VAL A 19 -1.90 -16.75 -9.55
C VAL A 19 -3.04 -15.73 -9.68
N VAL A 20 -3.61 -15.57 -10.88
CA VAL A 20 -4.52 -14.44 -11.20
C VAL A 20 -6.01 -14.79 -11.12
N VAL A 21 -6.38 -16.06 -11.25
CA VAL A 21 -7.78 -16.51 -11.23
C VAL A 21 -8.33 -16.66 -9.80
N PRO A 22 -7.58 -17.16 -8.81
CA PRO A 22 -8.11 -17.35 -7.47
C PRO A 22 -8.56 -16.04 -6.81
N LEU A 23 -9.70 -16.10 -6.13
CA LEU A 23 -10.20 -15.00 -5.29
C LEU A 23 -9.30 -14.75 -4.06
N TYR A 24 -8.65 -15.81 -3.58
CA TYR A 24 -7.73 -15.79 -2.44
C TYR A 24 -6.29 -15.83 -2.94
N THR A 25 -5.39 -15.01 -2.39
CA THR A 25 -3.98 -15.05 -2.78
C THR A 25 -3.41 -16.43 -2.46
N PRO A 26 -2.96 -17.22 -3.47
CA PRO A 26 -2.41 -18.54 -3.25
C PRO A 26 -1.18 -18.49 -2.33
N VAL A 27 -1.01 -19.51 -1.49
CA VAL A 27 0.12 -19.56 -0.53
C VAL A 27 1.47 -19.49 -1.24
N VAL A 28 1.58 -20.12 -2.42
CA VAL A 28 2.81 -20.13 -3.23
C VAL A 28 3.26 -18.72 -3.62
N VAL A 29 2.33 -17.78 -3.85
CA VAL A 29 2.64 -16.39 -4.21
C VAL A 29 3.48 -15.71 -3.14
N ARG A 30 3.36 -16.09 -1.86
CA ARG A 30 4.20 -15.52 -0.79
C ARG A 30 5.70 -15.75 -1.02
N SER A 31 6.06 -16.92 -1.55
CA SER A 31 7.45 -17.26 -1.86
C SER A 31 8.02 -16.49 -3.06
N PHE A 32 7.18 -15.78 -3.81
CA PHE A 32 7.63 -14.94 -4.92
C PHE A 32 8.10 -13.57 -4.45
N PHE A 33 7.74 -13.13 -3.25
CA PHE A 33 8.13 -11.82 -2.72
C PHE A 33 9.42 -11.94 -1.88
N PRO A 34 10.54 -11.34 -2.32
CA PRO A 34 11.75 -11.32 -1.51
C PRO A 34 11.51 -10.49 -0.24
N LEU A 35 12.22 -10.82 0.83
CA LEU A 35 12.08 -10.17 2.14
C LEU A 35 10.68 -10.34 2.79
N ASP A 36 9.86 -11.29 2.35
CA ASP A 36 8.56 -11.55 2.98
C ASP A 36 8.74 -11.88 4.47
N GLY A 37 7.98 -11.19 5.32
CA GLY A 37 8.08 -11.32 6.78
C GLY A 37 9.26 -10.58 7.43
N LEU A 38 10.13 -9.90 6.68
CA LEU A 38 11.15 -9.01 7.24
C LEU A 38 10.51 -7.70 7.70
N LEU A 39 10.71 -7.35 8.96
CA LEU A 39 10.25 -6.06 9.49
C LEU A 39 11.15 -4.94 8.98
N GLY A 40 10.56 -3.82 8.58
CA GLY A 40 11.32 -2.68 8.03
C GLY A 40 12.40 -2.14 8.98
N VAL A 41 12.19 -2.24 10.29
CA VAL A 41 13.18 -1.84 11.31
C VAL A 41 14.38 -2.79 11.36
N ASP A 42 14.14 -4.09 11.15
CA ASP A 42 15.19 -5.13 11.20
C ASP A 42 16.01 -5.10 9.90
N ALA A 43 15.40 -4.68 8.77
CA ALA A 43 16.12 -4.49 7.51
C ALA A 43 17.24 -3.44 7.63
N VAL A 44 16.94 -2.30 8.26
CA VAL A 44 17.90 -1.21 8.46
C VAL A 44 18.97 -1.58 9.49
N ALA A 45 18.58 -2.23 10.59
CA ALA A 45 19.51 -2.62 11.64
C ALA A 45 20.45 -3.75 11.22
N GLY A 46 19.99 -4.66 10.34
CA GLY A 46 20.72 -5.86 9.94
C GLY A 46 21.54 -5.73 8.65
N SER A 47 21.69 -4.53 8.07
CA SER A 47 22.33 -4.33 6.75
C SER A 47 21.68 -5.12 5.60
N HIS A 48 20.36 -5.32 5.66
CA HIS A 48 19.61 -5.96 4.57
C HIS A 48 19.29 -4.93 3.46
N PRO A 49 19.03 -5.39 2.22
CA PRO A 49 18.58 -4.51 1.14
C PRO A 49 17.27 -3.80 1.53
N VAL A 50 17.14 -2.53 1.14
CA VAL A 50 15.92 -1.72 1.34
C VAL A 50 14.97 -1.79 0.15
N LEU A 51 15.41 -2.42 -0.94
CA LEU A 51 14.67 -2.73 -2.16
C LEU A 51 15.07 -4.14 -2.61
N ALA A 52 14.12 -5.01 -2.92
CA ALA A 52 14.41 -6.30 -3.53
C ALA A 52 13.38 -6.61 -4.62
N ALA A 53 13.81 -7.13 -5.75
CA ALA A 53 12.93 -7.59 -6.83
C ALA A 53 13.20 -9.06 -7.15
N GLN A 54 12.15 -9.81 -7.43
CA GLN A 54 12.25 -11.20 -7.86
C GLN A 54 11.48 -11.42 -9.16
N ALA A 55 12.15 -11.93 -10.18
CA ALA A 55 11.53 -12.45 -11.39
C ALA A 55 11.42 -13.97 -11.27
N THR A 56 10.19 -14.49 -11.22
CA THR A 56 9.92 -15.92 -11.11
C THR A 56 9.34 -16.44 -12.43
N GLU A 57 10.05 -17.35 -13.08
CA GLU A 57 9.54 -18.07 -14.26
C GLU A 57 8.45 -19.07 -13.82
N LEU A 58 7.27 -18.91 -14.40
CA LEU A 58 6.14 -19.81 -14.27
C LEU A 58 6.10 -20.75 -15.49
N THR A 59 5.22 -21.74 -15.44
CA THR A 59 5.05 -22.73 -16.51
C THR A 59 4.74 -22.09 -17.87
N ASP A 60 3.95 -21.01 -17.86
CA ASP A 60 3.42 -20.32 -19.05
C ASP A 60 3.57 -18.79 -18.97
N GLY A 61 4.47 -18.28 -18.11
CA GLY A 61 4.67 -16.84 -17.95
C GLY A 61 5.75 -16.46 -16.94
N VAL A 62 5.74 -15.19 -16.52
CA VAL A 62 6.67 -14.65 -15.52
C VAL A 62 5.90 -13.85 -14.47
N PHE A 63 6.23 -14.05 -13.20
CA PHE A 63 5.77 -13.23 -12.09
C PHE A 63 6.90 -12.32 -11.61
N VAL A 64 6.69 -11.00 -11.63
CA VAL A 64 7.66 -10.01 -11.13
C VAL A 64 7.15 -9.43 -9.82
N ALA A 65 7.86 -9.72 -8.73
CA ALA A 65 7.59 -9.20 -7.40
C ALA A 65 8.61 -8.13 -7.02
N MET A 66 8.20 -7.13 -6.26
CA MET A 66 9.11 -6.12 -5.70
C MET A 66 8.71 -5.76 -4.27
N SER A 67 9.70 -5.69 -3.40
CA SER A 67 9.59 -5.33 -1.98
C SER A 67 10.40 -4.06 -1.73
N LEU A 68 9.75 -3.01 -1.22
CA LEU A 68 10.38 -1.73 -0.88
C LEU A 68 10.18 -1.46 0.61
N ASN A 69 11.25 -1.10 1.31
CA ASN A 69 11.16 -0.65 2.69
C ASN A 69 10.40 0.68 2.75
N HIS A 70 9.26 0.71 3.44
CA HIS A 70 8.42 1.90 3.53
C HIS A 70 9.13 3.11 4.18
N GLY A 71 10.22 2.89 4.91
CA GLY A 71 11.06 3.97 5.44
C GLY A 71 11.80 4.76 4.35
N VAL A 72 11.99 4.19 3.15
CA VAL A 72 12.73 4.84 2.05
C VAL A 72 11.84 5.43 0.97
N GLY A 73 10.58 5.00 0.85
CA GLY A 73 9.63 5.54 -0.13
C GLY A 73 8.19 5.11 0.12
N ASP A 74 7.25 5.85 -0.47
CA ASP A 74 5.82 5.54 -0.42
C ASP A 74 5.35 4.81 -1.70
N GLY A 75 4.04 4.55 -1.80
CA GLY A 75 3.46 3.88 -2.97
C GLY A 75 3.65 4.66 -4.28
N THR A 76 3.70 6.00 -4.24
CA THR A 76 4.00 6.81 -5.43
C THR A 76 5.45 6.61 -5.85
N SER A 77 6.40 6.63 -4.91
CA SER A 77 7.81 6.34 -5.19
C SER A 77 8.01 4.94 -5.74
N PHE A 78 7.30 3.95 -5.18
CA PHE A 78 7.33 2.56 -5.66
C PHE A 78 6.90 2.46 -7.13
N TRP A 79 5.75 3.03 -7.50
CA TRP A 79 5.27 2.98 -8.89
C TRP A 79 6.14 3.79 -9.85
N HIS A 80 6.68 4.93 -9.40
CA HIS A 80 7.65 5.69 -10.18
C HIS A 80 8.90 4.87 -10.50
N LEU A 81 9.44 4.17 -9.49
CA LEU A 81 10.57 3.24 -9.68
C LEU A 81 10.22 2.11 -10.65
N PHE A 82 9.08 1.44 -10.43
CA PHE A 82 8.66 0.30 -11.25
C PHE A 82 8.46 0.69 -12.72
N ASN A 83 7.80 1.83 -12.97
CA ASN A 83 7.60 2.36 -14.31
C ASN A 83 8.92 2.75 -14.98
N THR A 84 9.83 3.39 -14.23
CA THR A 84 11.17 3.73 -14.73
C THR A 84 11.96 2.47 -15.10
N TRP A 85 11.96 1.44 -14.25
CA TRP A 85 12.63 0.17 -14.54
C TRP A 85 12.02 -0.51 -15.77
N SER A 86 10.70 -0.46 -15.91
CA SER A 86 9.97 -0.97 -17.07
C SER A 86 10.31 -0.23 -18.35
N GLU A 87 10.42 1.11 -18.31
CA GLU A 87 10.89 1.93 -19.43
C GLU A 87 12.30 1.57 -19.84
N ILE A 88 13.22 1.47 -18.88
CA ILE A 88 14.61 1.08 -19.13
C ILE A 88 14.67 -0.30 -19.79
N SER A 89 13.92 -1.26 -19.28
CA SER A 89 13.89 -2.64 -19.80
C SER A 89 13.33 -2.76 -21.22
N ARG A 90 12.45 -1.82 -21.63
CA ARG A 90 11.93 -1.75 -23.02
C ARG A 90 12.88 -1.05 -23.99
N ARG A 91 13.95 -0.40 -23.52
CA ARG A 91 14.87 0.31 -24.40
C ARG A 91 15.64 -0.66 -25.27
N GLN A 92 15.68 -0.37 -26.55
CA GLN A 92 16.57 -1.02 -27.51
C GLN A 92 17.88 -0.23 -27.70
N SER A 93 17.95 1.03 -27.23
CA SER A 93 19.15 1.88 -27.25
C SER A 93 19.18 2.91 -26.12
N ASP A 94 20.39 3.27 -25.67
CA ASP A 94 20.64 4.18 -24.52
C ASP A 94 20.30 5.66 -24.80
N ALA A 95 20.00 6.03 -26.05
CA ALA A 95 19.87 7.42 -26.50
C ALA A 95 18.48 8.06 -26.25
N ALA A 96 17.46 7.28 -25.87
CA ALA A 96 16.13 7.82 -25.60
C ALA A 96 16.03 8.37 -24.15
N ALA A 97 15.53 9.59 -23.98
CA ALA A 97 15.31 10.19 -22.66
C ALA A 97 14.27 9.39 -21.83
N ILE A 98 14.48 9.24 -20.52
CA ILE A 98 13.48 8.63 -19.60
C ILE A 98 12.31 9.61 -19.49
N SER A 99 11.07 9.12 -19.64
CA SER A 99 9.88 9.99 -19.58
C SER A 99 9.65 10.53 -18.16
N SER A 100 10.11 9.79 -17.17
CA SER A 100 9.96 10.08 -15.75
C SER A 100 11.18 10.86 -15.22
N PRO A 101 10.99 11.97 -14.49
CA PRO A 101 12.11 12.72 -13.92
C PRO A 101 12.91 11.81 -12.98
N LEU A 102 14.25 11.82 -13.09
CA LEU A 102 15.09 11.00 -12.24
C LEU A 102 14.79 11.28 -10.75
N PRO A 103 14.73 10.24 -9.90
CA PRO A 103 14.37 10.40 -8.51
C PRO A 103 15.29 11.40 -7.81
N LEU A 104 14.73 12.53 -7.37
CA LEU A 104 15.48 13.58 -6.70
C LEU A 104 15.61 13.25 -5.21
N ARG A 105 16.85 13.11 -4.74
CA ARG A 105 17.18 13.18 -3.31
C ARG A 105 17.29 14.65 -2.91
N ALA A 106 16.18 15.26 -2.51
CA ALA A 106 16.18 16.56 -1.86
C ALA A 106 15.84 16.40 -0.37
N PRO A 107 16.60 17.01 0.56
CA PRO A 107 16.11 17.18 1.91
C PRO A 107 14.91 18.13 1.86
N ILE A 108 13.74 17.63 2.25
CA ILE A 108 12.57 18.49 2.37
C ILE A 108 12.69 19.20 3.73
N ILE A 109 12.57 20.53 3.69
CA ILE A 109 12.63 21.51 4.79
C ILE A 109 14.03 22.09 5.05
N GLY A 110 14.28 23.24 4.42
CA GLY A 110 15.33 24.18 4.78
C GLY A 110 14.99 24.91 6.07
N GLY A 111 15.61 24.46 7.16
CA GLY A 111 15.79 25.23 8.39
C GLY A 111 17.18 24.90 8.92
N SER A 112 17.96 25.93 9.27
CA SER A 112 19.31 25.79 9.83
C SER A 112 19.33 24.76 10.96
N GLY A 113 19.81 23.55 10.67
CA GLY A 113 19.69 22.39 11.55
C GLY A 113 19.62 21.06 10.80
N ALA A 114 20.40 20.90 9.72
CA ALA A 114 20.37 19.78 8.78
C ALA A 114 20.81 18.40 9.34
N ALA A 115 20.78 18.21 10.66
CA ALA A 115 20.92 16.91 11.32
C ALA A 115 19.58 16.37 11.88
N GLY A 116 18.51 17.17 11.84
CA GLY A 116 17.28 16.94 12.58
C GLY A 116 16.12 16.29 11.82
N LEU A 117 16.30 15.81 10.59
CA LEU A 117 15.19 15.31 9.74
C LEU A 117 15.41 13.92 9.13
N LEU A 118 16.46 13.21 9.53
CA LEU A 118 16.53 11.77 9.29
C LEU A 118 15.47 11.07 10.17
N PRO A 119 14.69 10.12 9.62
CA PRO A 119 13.89 9.21 10.43
C PRO A 119 14.73 8.65 11.59
N PRO A 120 14.16 8.46 12.81
CA PRO A 120 14.96 8.05 13.99
C PRO A 120 15.79 6.79 13.77
N PHE A 121 15.35 5.88 12.88
CA PHE A 121 16.09 4.67 12.53
C PHE A 121 17.40 4.94 11.78
N LEU A 122 17.53 6.07 11.08
CA LEU A 122 18.80 6.52 10.47
C LEU A 122 19.70 7.28 11.46
N ARG A 123 19.23 7.56 12.69
CA ARG A 123 20.02 8.19 13.76
C ARG A 123 20.68 7.19 14.71
N GLY A 124 20.55 5.89 14.47
CA GLY A 124 21.11 4.86 15.35
C GLY A 124 20.46 4.78 16.73
N GLU A 125 19.30 5.44 16.93
CA GLU A 125 18.55 5.34 18.18
C GLU A 125 17.83 3.99 18.23
N ARG A 126 18.32 3.07 19.08
CA ARG A 126 17.58 1.85 19.44
C ARG A 126 16.24 2.25 20.06
N LYS A 127 15.14 1.83 19.45
CA LYS A 127 13.79 1.93 20.04
C LYS A 127 13.17 0.56 20.23
N GLU A 128 12.42 0.45 21.32
CA GLU A 128 11.85 -0.77 21.89
C GLU A 128 11.19 -1.68 20.86
N ALA A 129 11.49 -2.98 20.98
CA ALA A 129 11.02 -4.03 20.11
C ALA A 129 9.48 -4.10 20.09
N GLN A 130 8.91 -4.25 18.88
CA GLN A 130 7.52 -4.73 18.72
C GLN A 130 7.32 -6.03 19.49
N SER A 131 6.17 -6.17 20.14
CA SER A 131 5.87 -7.33 20.98
C SER A 131 5.86 -8.62 20.15
N GLU A 132 6.30 -9.73 20.74
CA GLU A 132 6.33 -11.06 20.11
C GLU A 132 4.96 -11.46 19.51
N GLY A 133 3.86 -11.01 20.13
CA GLY A 133 2.48 -11.23 19.69
C GLY A 133 2.12 -10.51 18.39
N GLU A 134 2.55 -9.25 18.22
CA GLU A 134 2.40 -8.51 16.96
C GLU A 134 3.25 -9.13 15.84
N ARG A 135 4.46 -9.60 16.17
CA ARG A 135 5.36 -10.30 15.23
C ARG A 135 4.76 -11.63 14.71
N ARG A 136 4.04 -12.38 15.56
CA ARG A 136 3.32 -13.60 15.15
C ARG A 136 2.07 -13.28 14.33
N GLY A 137 1.35 -12.21 14.68
CA GLY A 137 0.16 -11.75 13.97
C GLY A 137 0.41 -11.33 12.53
N ILE A 138 1.59 -10.79 12.20
CA ILE A 138 1.96 -10.40 10.83
C ILE A 138 2.21 -11.62 9.92
N ARG A 139 2.74 -12.73 10.46
CA ARG A 139 3.13 -13.93 9.67
C ARG A 139 1.97 -14.84 9.26
N GLN A 140 0.85 -14.81 9.98
CA GLN A 140 -0.25 -15.78 9.78
C GLN A 140 -1.45 -15.27 8.96
N ARG A 141 -1.44 -14.03 8.44
CA ARG A 141 -2.68 -13.43 7.87
C ARG A 141 -2.79 -13.64 6.36
N GLN A 142 -3.93 -14.17 5.93
CA GLN A 142 -4.25 -14.37 4.52
C GLN A 142 -4.51 -13.02 3.83
N ARG A 143 -3.98 -12.88 2.62
CA ARG A 143 -4.10 -11.69 1.75
C ARG A 143 -5.17 -12.01 0.69
N HIS A 144 -5.96 -11.02 0.29
CA HIS A 144 -7.10 -11.24 -0.60
C HIS A 144 -7.19 -10.12 -1.62
N HIS A 145 -7.10 -10.46 -2.90
CA HIS A 145 -7.31 -9.53 -4.01
C HIS A 145 -8.74 -9.68 -4.51
N LEU A 146 -9.48 -8.59 -4.53
CA LEU A 146 -10.85 -8.50 -5.02
C LEU A 146 -10.92 -7.41 -6.08
N LEU A 147 -11.29 -7.71 -7.31
CA LEU A 147 -11.51 -6.66 -8.31
C LEU A 147 -12.91 -6.06 -8.11
N VAL A 148 -13.01 -4.79 -7.70
CA VAL A 148 -14.28 -4.12 -7.38
C VAL A 148 -14.54 -3.01 -8.40
N ALA A 149 -15.63 -3.12 -9.16
CA ALA A 149 -16.16 -2.03 -9.96
C ALA A 149 -17.18 -1.24 -9.11
N GLY A 150 -16.84 -0.02 -8.68
CA GLY A 150 -17.78 0.81 -7.92
C GLY A 150 -17.15 2.04 -7.26
N PRO A 151 -17.94 2.97 -6.71
CA PRO A 151 -17.44 4.19 -6.08
C PRO A 151 -16.64 3.92 -4.79
N ALA A 152 -15.70 4.81 -4.44
CA ALA A 152 -14.79 4.66 -3.29
C ALA A 152 -15.47 4.45 -1.91
N GLY A 153 -16.77 4.75 -1.78
CA GLY A 153 -17.55 4.48 -0.56
C GLY A 153 -18.06 3.03 -0.41
N ALA A 154 -18.02 2.22 -1.47
CA ALA A 154 -18.49 0.82 -1.47
C ALA A 154 -17.75 -0.10 -0.49
N PRO A 155 -16.41 -0.07 -0.43
CA PRO A 155 -15.67 -0.91 0.52
C PRO A 155 -15.98 -0.57 1.99
N VAL A 156 -16.17 0.72 2.30
CA VAL A 156 -16.45 1.23 3.64
C VAL A 156 -17.74 0.64 4.22
N VAL A 157 -18.84 0.79 3.48
CA VAL A 157 -20.16 0.30 3.91
C VAL A 157 -20.18 -1.23 3.96
N ALA A 158 -19.60 -1.89 2.95
CA ALA A 158 -19.58 -3.34 2.87
C ALA A 158 -18.77 -3.98 4.02
N VAL A 159 -17.61 -3.43 4.37
CA VAL A 159 -16.79 -3.91 5.50
C VAL A 159 -17.49 -3.66 6.84
N CYS A 160 -18.08 -2.49 7.06
CA CYS A 160 -18.85 -2.22 8.27
C CYS A 160 -20.01 -3.20 8.46
N ARG A 161 -20.74 -3.50 7.38
CA ARG A 161 -21.83 -4.48 7.40
C ARG A 161 -21.30 -5.89 7.69
N ALA A 162 -20.21 -6.30 7.04
CA ALA A 162 -19.59 -7.60 7.24
C ALA A 162 -19.05 -7.78 8.67
N ARG A 163 -18.64 -6.70 9.34
CA ARG A 163 -18.21 -6.74 10.75
C ARG A 163 -19.35 -6.90 11.75
N ARG A 164 -20.60 -6.59 11.38
CA ARG A 164 -21.79 -6.67 12.25
C ARG A 164 -21.59 -5.91 13.58
N LEU A 165 -21.04 -4.71 13.49
CA LEU A 165 -20.78 -3.87 14.65
C LEU A 165 -22.10 -3.35 15.24
N ALA A 166 -22.11 -3.11 16.55
CA ALA A 166 -23.25 -2.44 17.20
C ALA A 166 -23.45 -1.03 16.60
N PRO A 167 -24.68 -0.52 16.48
CA PRO A 167 -24.94 0.76 15.81
C PRO A 167 -24.20 1.96 16.41
N ASP A 168 -23.93 1.93 17.72
CA ASP A 168 -23.20 2.94 18.49
C ASP A 168 -21.68 2.77 18.43
N HIS A 169 -21.19 1.67 17.85
CA HIS A 169 -19.76 1.40 17.76
C HIS A 169 -19.05 2.41 16.86
N SER A 170 -18.11 3.15 17.44
CA SER A 170 -17.26 4.10 16.73
C SER A 170 -16.33 3.39 15.75
N THR A 171 -16.31 3.85 14.51
CA THR A 171 -15.45 3.35 13.44
C THR A 171 -14.62 4.49 12.88
N THR A 172 -13.31 4.30 12.79
CA THR A 172 -12.37 5.27 12.21
C THR A 172 -11.86 4.78 10.87
N TYR A 173 -12.00 5.61 9.85
CA TYR A 173 -11.44 5.42 8.52
C TYR A 173 -10.17 6.21 8.36
N VAL A 174 -9.17 5.56 7.79
CA VAL A 174 -7.86 6.15 7.56
C VAL A 174 -7.58 6.11 6.06
N LEU A 175 -7.33 7.27 5.45
CA LEU A 175 -6.76 7.33 4.10
C LEU A 175 -5.36 7.91 4.15
N LEU A 176 -4.49 7.31 3.34
CA LEU A 176 -3.17 7.83 3.02
C LEU A 176 -3.30 8.69 1.76
N VAL A 177 -3.01 9.98 1.88
CA VAL A 177 -3.17 10.96 0.80
C VAL A 177 -1.80 11.43 0.35
N GLY A 178 -1.50 11.35 -0.94
CA GLY A 178 -0.25 11.86 -1.50
C GLY A 178 -0.20 13.39 -1.47
N SER A 179 0.90 13.95 -0.97
CA SER A 179 1.07 15.40 -0.79
C SER A 179 1.92 16.06 -1.88
N ARG A 180 2.49 15.29 -2.84
CA ARG A 180 3.33 15.83 -3.93
C ARG A 180 2.63 16.84 -4.85
N GLY A 181 1.30 16.76 -4.98
CA GLY A 181 0.49 17.73 -5.73
C GLY A 181 -0.08 18.86 -4.87
N ARG A 182 0.16 18.83 -3.56
CA ARG A 182 -0.40 19.76 -2.58
C ARG A 182 0.65 20.69 -1.97
N LEU A 183 1.91 20.26 -1.98
CA LEU A 183 3.05 21.00 -1.46
C LEU A 183 3.86 21.58 -2.63
N THR A 184 4.06 22.90 -2.63
CA THR A 184 4.79 23.61 -3.70
C THR A 184 6.27 23.26 -3.77
N ASP A 185 6.85 22.81 -2.65
CA ASP A 185 8.30 22.64 -2.50
C ASP A 185 8.74 21.18 -2.65
N ILE A 186 7.81 20.26 -2.96
CA ILE A 186 8.12 18.86 -3.22
C ILE A 186 8.09 18.63 -4.73
N PRO A 187 9.24 18.34 -5.37
CA PRO A 187 9.27 17.98 -6.77
C PRO A 187 8.39 16.76 -7.05
N SER A 188 7.76 16.72 -8.23
CA SER A 188 6.97 15.55 -8.67
C SER A 188 7.80 14.26 -8.68
N GLY A 189 9.10 14.35 -8.97
CA GLY A 189 10.07 13.25 -8.93
C GLY A 189 10.67 12.96 -7.55
N TYR A 190 10.11 13.48 -6.45
CA TYR A 190 10.61 13.19 -5.11
C TYR A 190 10.42 11.71 -4.74
N ALA A 191 11.56 11.04 -4.47
CA ALA A 191 11.64 9.60 -4.29
C ALA A 191 11.40 9.11 -2.85
N GLY A 192 11.34 10.02 -1.89
CA GLY A 192 11.06 9.70 -0.48
C GLY A 192 9.56 9.75 -0.18
N ASN A 193 9.20 9.59 1.10
CA ASN A 193 7.80 9.64 1.53
C ASN A 193 7.20 11.06 1.49
N ALA A 194 6.07 11.23 0.81
CA ALA A 194 5.27 12.45 0.81
C ALA A 194 3.78 12.09 0.87
N VAL A 195 3.38 11.56 2.03
CA VAL A 195 2.01 11.07 2.31
C VAL A 195 1.52 11.67 3.62
N ALA A 196 0.28 12.14 3.63
CA ALA A 196 -0.44 12.55 4.82
C ALA A 196 -1.43 11.46 5.26
N ARG A 197 -1.59 11.29 6.58
CA ARG A 197 -2.63 10.42 7.16
C ARG A 197 -3.86 11.25 7.51
N ALA A 198 -4.97 10.94 6.86
CA ALA A 198 -6.27 11.58 7.09
C ALA A 198 -7.22 10.60 7.78
N GLU A 199 -8.00 11.10 8.74
CA GLU A 199 -8.92 10.29 9.52
C GLU A 199 -10.33 10.88 9.56
N ALA A 200 -11.33 10.00 9.45
CA ALA A 200 -12.73 10.32 9.66
C ALA A 200 -13.35 9.28 10.60
N THR A 201 -14.08 9.75 11.59
CA THR A 201 -14.74 8.89 12.59
C THR A 201 -16.25 9.07 12.51
N SER A 202 -16.99 7.97 12.56
CA SER A 202 -18.46 7.93 12.61
C SER A 202 -18.92 6.60 13.23
N THR A 203 -20.18 6.48 13.60
CA THR A 203 -20.71 5.22 14.16
C THR A 203 -21.13 4.26 13.06
N ALA A 204 -21.05 2.95 13.34
CA ALA A 204 -21.47 1.92 12.39
C ALA A 204 -22.94 2.10 11.95
N GLY A 205 -23.82 2.56 12.85
CA GLY A 205 -25.21 2.88 12.53
C GLY A 205 -25.32 3.99 11.49
N GLU A 206 -24.63 5.12 11.69
CA GLU A 206 -24.66 6.25 10.75
C GLU A 206 -24.14 5.85 9.35
N ILE A 207 -23.07 5.06 9.29
CA ILE A 207 -22.49 4.58 8.04
C ILE A 207 -23.48 3.70 7.28
N LEU A 208 -24.16 2.79 7.99
CA LEU A 208 -25.09 1.84 7.38
C LEU A 208 -26.41 2.50 6.98
N GLU A 209 -26.94 3.42 7.80
CA GLU A 209 -28.20 4.12 7.55
C GLU A 209 -28.08 5.13 6.40
N ARG A 210 -26.97 5.87 6.34
CA ARG A 210 -26.77 6.93 5.33
C ARG A 210 -26.15 6.43 4.03
N GLY A 211 -25.54 5.25 4.08
CA GLY A 211 -25.08 4.49 2.92
C GLY A 211 -23.92 5.12 2.14
N LEU A 212 -23.74 4.61 0.93
CA LEU A 212 -22.55 4.79 0.09
C LEU A 212 -22.23 6.24 -0.26
N GLY A 213 -23.23 7.01 -0.70
CA GLY A 213 -23.04 8.39 -1.13
C GLY A 213 -22.61 9.29 0.03
N TRP A 214 -23.15 9.04 1.22
CA TRP A 214 -22.74 9.75 2.42
C TRP A 214 -21.33 9.36 2.87
N ALA A 215 -21.02 8.06 2.90
CA ALA A 215 -19.68 7.57 3.21
C ALA A 215 -18.63 8.20 2.27
N ALA A 216 -18.90 8.23 0.97
CA ALA A 216 -18.03 8.90 0.00
C ALA A 216 -17.88 10.41 0.29
N SER A 217 -18.97 11.10 0.64
CA SER A 217 -18.92 12.51 1.05
C SER A 217 -18.08 12.74 2.31
N LEU A 218 -18.16 11.84 3.29
CA LEU A 218 -17.36 11.91 4.51
C LEU A 218 -15.86 11.82 4.18
N LEU A 219 -15.47 10.86 3.33
CA LEU A 219 -14.07 10.72 2.90
C LEU A 219 -13.61 11.92 2.07
N ASN A 220 -14.47 12.44 1.18
CA ASN A 220 -14.14 13.61 0.37
C ASN A 220 -13.93 14.86 1.25
N LYS A 221 -14.78 15.09 2.25
CA LYS A 221 -14.61 16.20 3.21
C LYS A 221 -13.31 16.07 3.99
N MET A 222 -12.99 14.86 4.42
CA MET A 222 -11.75 14.56 5.11
C MET A 222 -10.53 14.87 4.21
N VAL A 223 -10.52 14.44 2.94
CA VAL A 223 -9.44 14.75 1.99
C VAL A 223 -9.36 16.25 1.66
N ALA A 224 -10.50 16.93 1.58
CA ALA A 224 -10.57 18.37 1.33
C ALA A 224 -10.06 19.20 2.52
N SER A 225 -10.16 18.67 3.75
CA SER A 225 -9.64 19.33 4.96
C SER A 225 -8.11 19.30 5.10
N LEU A 226 -7.40 18.59 4.23
CA LEU A 226 -5.94 18.61 4.21
C LEU A 226 -5.46 19.90 3.53
N ASP A 227 -5.06 20.87 4.36
CA ASP A 227 -4.35 22.06 3.92
C ASP A 227 -2.83 21.91 4.03
N GLU A 228 -2.12 22.79 3.34
CA GLU A 228 -0.66 22.78 3.24
C GLU A 228 0.03 22.88 4.60
N ALA A 229 -0.50 23.70 5.51
CA ALA A 229 0.05 23.90 6.86
C ALA A 229 -0.03 22.60 7.67
N SER A 230 -1.20 21.95 7.67
CA SER A 230 -1.43 20.67 8.34
C SER A 230 -0.60 19.54 7.75
N GLU A 231 -0.35 19.56 6.44
CA GLU A 231 0.54 18.59 5.79
C GLU A 231 2.00 18.79 6.18
N ARG A 232 2.48 20.04 6.24
CA ARG A 232 3.85 20.35 6.69
C ARG A 232 4.07 19.92 8.14
N ASP A 233 3.15 20.22 9.05
CA ASP A 233 3.24 19.79 10.45
C ASP A 233 3.21 18.26 10.60
N ARG A 234 2.38 17.57 9.79
CA ARG A 234 2.32 16.11 9.76
C ARG A 234 3.59 15.47 9.21
N LEU A 235 4.18 16.02 8.15
CA LEU A 235 5.46 15.54 7.61
C LEU A 235 6.61 15.81 8.58
N ALA A 236 6.61 16.94 9.28
CA ALA A 236 7.60 17.23 10.32
C ALA A 236 7.49 16.26 11.52
N SER A 237 6.28 15.84 11.87
CA SER A 237 6.03 14.85 12.94
C SER A 237 6.19 13.39 12.48
N TRP A 238 6.47 13.13 11.19
CA TRP A 238 6.70 11.78 10.64
C TRP A 238 7.82 11.03 11.37
N ALA A 239 8.81 11.74 11.91
CA ALA A 239 9.87 11.14 12.74
C ALA A 239 9.34 10.44 14.01
N LEU A 240 8.08 10.68 14.41
CA LEU A 240 7.45 10.03 15.57
C LEU A 240 6.46 8.92 15.17
N TRP A 241 6.17 8.75 13.87
CA TRP A 241 5.19 7.78 13.42
C TRP A 241 5.82 6.41 13.19
N ARG A 242 5.30 5.39 13.88
CA ARG A 242 5.70 3.98 13.70
C ARG A 242 5.32 3.59 12.28
N SER A 243 6.29 3.19 11.45
CA SER A 243 6.08 2.58 10.13
C SER A 243 5.16 1.35 10.27
N SER A 244 3.86 1.59 10.17
CA SER A 244 2.80 0.59 10.34
C SER A 244 2.04 0.43 9.02
N ALA A 245 2.74 0.46 7.89
CA ALA A 245 2.20 0.00 6.61
C ALA A 245 2.24 -1.54 6.48
N ASN A 246 2.21 -2.25 7.61
CA ASN A 246 2.01 -3.69 7.61
C ASN A 246 0.53 -3.97 7.35
N LYS A 247 0.24 -4.97 6.51
CA LYS A 247 -1.14 -5.41 6.23
C LYS A 247 -1.79 -5.88 7.54
N MET A 248 -2.75 -5.11 8.04
CA MET A 248 -3.52 -5.39 9.25
C MET A 248 -4.99 -5.67 8.89
N ASP A 249 -5.74 -6.24 9.85
CA ASP A 249 -7.19 -6.36 9.69
C ASP A 249 -7.81 -4.98 9.46
N GLY A 250 -8.64 -4.85 8.42
CA GLY A 250 -9.23 -3.59 7.98
C GLY A 250 -8.38 -2.78 7.00
N THR A 251 -7.16 -3.22 6.65
CA THR A 251 -6.38 -2.58 5.59
C THR A 251 -6.93 -2.94 4.22
N ALA A 252 -7.06 -1.94 3.36
CA ALA A 252 -7.36 -2.12 1.95
C ALA A 252 -6.37 -1.34 1.08
N THR A 253 -6.08 -1.86 -0.11
CA THR A 253 -5.26 -1.19 -1.13
C THR A 253 -6.02 -1.18 -2.44
N VAL A 254 -6.16 0.01 -3.03
CA VAL A 254 -6.88 0.21 -4.29
C VAL A 254 -5.88 0.41 -5.41
N PHE A 255 -6.11 -0.27 -6.52
CA PHE A 255 -5.36 -0.17 -7.76
C PHE A 255 -6.32 0.19 -8.89
N GLU A 256 -5.79 0.75 -9.98
CA GLU A 256 -6.54 0.91 -11.21
C GLU A 256 -6.90 -0.45 -11.81
N GLY A 257 -8.11 -0.59 -12.33
CA GLY A 257 -8.58 -1.82 -12.95
C GLY A 257 -8.00 -2.04 -14.34
N ARG A 258 -7.73 -3.30 -14.68
CA ARG A 258 -7.09 -3.70 -15.95
C ARG A 258 -7.91 -3.35 -17.21
N GLY A 259 -9.22 -3.14 -17.07
CA GLY A 259 -10.15 -2.91 -18.19
C GLY A 259 -10.29 -1.44 -18.62
N GLY A 260 -9.61 -0.49 -17.96
CA GLY A 260 -9.86 0.93 -18.16
C GLY A 260 -11.27 1.35 -17.71
N GLY A 261 -11.71 2.56 -18.08
CA GLY A 261 -13.09 3.02 -17.87
C GLY A 261 -13.50 3.29 -16.41
N GLY A 262 -12.54 3.51 -15.51
CA GLY A 262 -12.81 3.77 -14.09
C GLY A 262 -13.04 2.53 -13.22
N SER A 263 -12.73 1.34 -13.74
CA SER A 263 -12.68 0.10 -12.95
C SER A 263 -11.53 0.16 -11.93
N MET A 264 -11.65 -0.56 -10.81
CA MET A 264 -10.63 -0.64 -9.76
C MET A 264 -10.38 -2.07 -9.31
N ALA A 265 -9.16 -2.37 -8.88
CA ALA A 265 -8.85 -3.56 -8.11
C ALA A 265 -8.66 -3.20 -6.64
N LEU A 266 -9.17 -4.02 -5.74
CA LEU A 266 -9.17 -3.81 -4.30
C LEU A 266 -8.53 -5.02 -3.61
N GLU A 267 -7.35 -4.86 -3.05
CA GLU A 267 -6.84 -5.83 -2.07
C GLU A 267 -7.41 -5.51 -0.69
N VAL A 268 -7.97 -6.49 0.02
CA VAL A 268 -8.44 -6.34 1.40
C VAL A 268 -7.81 -7.36 2.35
N CYS A 269 -7.42 -6.91 3.53
CA CYS A 269 -6.97 -7.76 4.63
C CYS A 269 -8.02 -7.72 5.73
N LEU A 270 -8.76 -8.82 5.89
CA LEU A 270 -9.82 -8.94 6.88
C LEU A 270 -9.69 -10.24 7.67
N ASN A 271 -10.24 -10.25 8.89
CA ASN A 271 -10.48 -11.47 9.65
C ASN A 271 -11.24 -12.48 8.76
N PRO A 272 -10.86 -13.77 8.73
CA PRO A 272 -11.49 -14.79 7.89
C PRO A 272 -13.02 -14.84 7.98
N GLU A 273 -13.60 -14.66 9.16
CA GLU A 273 -15.06 -14.66 9.34
C GLU A 273 -15.71 -13.41 8.72
N VAL A 274 -15.07 -12.24 8.87
CA VAL A 274 -15.55 -10.99 8.28
C VAL A 274 -15.45 -11.08 6.76
N LEU A 275 -14.36 -11.64 6.24
CA LEU A 275 -14.17 -11.85 4.82
C LEU A 275 -15.20 -12.82 4.25
N ALA A 276 -15.46 -13.95 4.91
CA ALA A 276 -16.48 -14.91 4.47
C ALA A 276 -17.86 -14.24 4.35
N ARG A 277 -18.19 -13.35 5.29
CA ARG A 277 -19.43 -12.55 5.24
C ARG A 277 -19.41 -11.51 4.13
N LEU A 278 -18.27 -10.89 3.85
CA LEU A 278 -18.13 -9.92 2.75
C LEU A 278 -18.29 -10.61 1.39
N VAL A 279 -17.69 -11.79 1.19
CA VAL A 279 -17.79 -12.58 -0.05
C VAL A 279 -19.19 -13.18 -0.22
N ALA A 280 -19.92 -13.44 0.85
CA ALA A 280 -21.31 -13.89 0.79
C ALA A 280 -22.32 -12.74 0.59
N ALA A 281 -21.88 -11.49 0.53
CA ALA A 281 -22.78 -10.33 0.41
C ALA A 281 -23.07 -10.01 -1.06
N ASP A 282 -24.24 -10.42 -1.54
CA ASP A 282 -24.68 -10.21 -2.94
C ASP A 282 -24.61 -8.75 -3.39
N GLU A 283 -25.01 -7.79 -2.53
CA GLU A 283 -24.97 -6.35 -2.84
C GLU A 283 -23.55 -5.85 -3.15
N PHE A 284 -22.54 -6.43 -2.52
CA PHE A 284 -21.14 -6.07 -2.76
C PHE A 284 -20.56 -6.88 -3.92
N MET A 285 -20.83 -8.17 -3.96
CA MET A 285 -20.30 -9.08 -4.99
C MET A 285 -20.92 -8.87 -6.37
N SER A 286 -22.11 -8.29 -6.48
CA SER A 286 -22.69 -7.91 -7.78
C SER A 286 -21.86 -6.86 -8.54
N GLY A 287 -21.06 -6.07 -7.82
CA GLY A 287 -20.10 -5.12 -8.41
C GLY A 287 -18.69 -5.69 -8.58
N VAL A 288 -18.45 -6.93 -8.19
CA VAL A 288 -17.14 -7.59 -8.28
C VAL A 288 -17.11 -8.45 -9.52
N SER A 289 -16.06 -8.32 -10.32
CA SER A 289 -15.78 -9.23 -11.43
C SER A 289 -14.51 -9.99 -11.14
N THR A 290 -14.46 -11.30 -11.32
CA THR A 290 -13.18 -12.04 -11.28
C THR A 290 -12.40 -11.77 -12.56
N ALA A 291 -11.09 -11.60 -12.45
CA ALA A 291 -10.25 -11.47 -13.65
C ALA A 291 -10.39 -12.73 -14.50
N THR A 292 -10.83 -12.58 -15.75
CA THR A 292 -10.77 -13.65 -16.75
C THR A 292 -9.34 -13.73 -17.27
N ALA A 293 -8.80 -14.96 -17.37
CA ALA A 293 -7.47 -15.23 -17.89
C ALA A 293 -7.28 -14.67 -19.31
#